data_AF-V9ICX3-F1
#
_entry.id   AF-V9ICX3-F1
#
_cell.length_a   1.000
_cell.length_b   1.000
_cell.length_c   1.000
_cell.angle_alpha   90.00
_cell.angle_beta   90.00
_cell.angle_gamma   90.00
#
_symmetry.space_group_name_H-M   'P 1'
#
loop_
_entity.id
_entity.type
_entity.pdbx_description
1 polymer ?
#
loop_
_entity_poly.entity_id
_entity_poly.type
_entity_poly.pdbx_seq_one_letter_code
_entity_poly.pdbx_strand_id
1 'polypeptide(L)' 'MVGCDDCDAWYHWVCVGMQVPPADNEDWYCRYCIAKKQELHHDKKKKKGRKR' A
#
# COMPACT_ATOMS: atom_id res chain seq x y z
N MET A 1 16.70 -1.42 -5.42
CA MET A 1 15.53 -2.32 -5.54
C MET A 1 14.85 -2.32 -4.18
N VAL A 2 13.52 -2.20 -4.12
CA VAL A 2 12.75 -2.06 -2.88
C VAL A 2 11.87 -3.30 -2.74
N GLY A 3 11.92 -3.94 -1.57
CA GLY A 3 11.08 -5.09 -1.25
C GLY A 3 9.75 -4.60 -0.66
N CYS A 4 8.64 -5.18 -1.10
CA CYS A 4 7.33 -4.93 -0.51
C CYS A 4 7.09 -5.86 0.68
N ASP A 5 6.80 -5.32 1.87
CA ASP A 5 6.57 -6.06 3.12
C ASP A 5 5.36 -7.04 3.06
N ASP A 6 4.34 -6.73 2.25
CA ASP A 6 3.10 -7.52 2.20
C ASP A 6 3.12 -8.67 1.17
N CYS A 7 3.93 -8.56 0.10
CA CYS A 7 3.96 -9.55 -0.98
C CYS A 7 5.35 -10.10 -1.29
N ASP A 8 6.37 -9.68 -0.53
CA ASP A 8 7.78 -10.09 -0.66
C ASP A 8 8.35 -9.93 -2.08
N ALA A 9 7.72 -9.08 -2.90
CA ALA A 9 8.12 -8.85 -4.28
C ALA A 9 9.11 -7.68 -4.37
N TRP A 10 10.07 -7.82 -5.29
CA TRP A 10 11.13 -6.85 -5.53
C TRP A 10 10.76 -5.89 -6.65
N TYR A 11 10.87 -4.59 -6.38
CA TYR A 11 10.51 -3.54 -7.32
C TYR A 11 11.65 -2.54 -7.54
N HIS A 12 11.62 -1.85 -8.67
CA HIS A 12 12.51 -0.73 -8.94
C HIS A 12 11.95 0.56 -8.34
N TRP A 13 12.82 1.37 -7.75
CA TRP A 13 12.45 2.59 -7.04
C TRP A 13 11.77 3.60 -7.98
N VAL A 14 12.33 3.74 -9.19
CA VAL A 14 11.74 4.53 -10.29
C VAL A 14 10.35 4.02 -10.73
N CYS A 15 10.14 2.70 -10.78
CA CYS A 15 8.84 2.14 -11.16
C CYS A 15 7.74 2.42 -10.13
N VAL A 16 8.12 2.68 -8.88
CA VAL A 16 7.17 2.91 -7.77
C VAL A 16 7.01 4.38 -7.41
N GLY A 17 7.71 5.29 -8.09
CA GLY A 17 7.67 6.74 -7.83
C GLY A 17 8.52 7.16 -6.63
N MET A 18 9.41 6.29 -6.15
CA MET A 18 10.41 6.62 -5.14
C MET A 18 11.55 7.39 -5.83
N GLN A 19 11.59 8.71 -5.63
CA GLN A 19 12.67 9.58 -6.12
C GLN A 19 13.81 9.78 -5.12
N VAL A 20 13.60 9.44 -3.85
CA VAL A 20 14.57 9.63 -2.76
C VAL A 20 14.63 8.36 -1.93
N PRO A 21 15.82 7.87 -1.52
CA PRO A 21 15.91 6.83 -0.50
C PRO A 21 15.20 7.31 0.78
N PRO A 22 14.08 6.69 1.19
CA PRO A 22 13.66 6.78 2.59
C PRO A 22 14.77 6.16 3.44
N ALA A 23 14.88 6.57 4.70
CA ALA A 23 15.76 5.87 5.64
C ALA A 23 15.39 4.37 5.66
N ASP A 24 16.37 3.48 5.84
CA ASP A 24 16.24 2.00 5.85
C ASP A 24 15.18 1.42 6.83
N ASN A 25 14.45 2.25 7.57
CA ASN A 25 13.47 1.86 8.59
C ASN A 25 12.01 2.20 8.23
N GLU A 26 11.70 2.53 6.98
CA GLU A 26 10.32 2.76 6.54
C GLU A 26 9.74 1.55 5.79
N ASP A 27 8.62 1.03 6.32
CA ASP A 27 7.85 -0.04 5.68
C ASP A 27 7.28 0.44 4.34
N TRP A 28 7.75 -0.15 3.24
CA TRP A 28 7.27 0.16 1.90
C TRP A 28 6.28 -0.88 1.38
N TYR A 29 5.16 -0.39 0.84
CA TYR A 29 4.12 -1.21 0.23
C TYR A 29 3.96 -0.87 -1.26
N CYS A 30 3.84 -1.88 -2.11
CA CYS A 30 3.58 -1.67 -3.53
C CYS A 30 2.15 -1.15 -3.78
N ARG A 31 1.91 -0.51 -4.93
CA ARG A 31 0.58 0.04 -5.28
C ARG A 31 -0.54 -1.01 -5.23
N TYR A 32 -0.23 -2.28 -5.50
CA TYR A 32 -1.20 -3.37 -5.36
C TYR A 32 -1.62 -3.59 -3.91
N CYS A 33 -0.65 -3.70 -3.00
CA CYS A 33 -0.92 -3.87 -1.57
C CYS A 33 -1.63 -2.63 -0.99
N ILE A 34 -1.22 -1.42 -1.40
CA ILE A 34 -1.90 -0.18 -1.02
C ILE A 34 -3.34 -0.17 -1.57
N ALA A 35 -3.57 -0.47 -2.85
CA ALA A 35 -4.91 -0.56 -3.46
C ALA A 35 -5.82 -1.53 -2.69
N LYS A 36 -5.32 -2.74 -2.43
CA LYS A 36 -6.05 -3.78 -1.71
C LYS A 36 -6.42 -3.35 -0.28
N LYS A 37 -5.51 -2.66 0.45
CA LYS A 37 -5.79 -2.10 1.78
C LYS A 37 -6.81 -0.96 1.74
N GLN A 38 -6.78 -0.12 0.70
CA GLN A 38 -7.72 0.99 0.51
C GLN A 38 -9.16 0.50 0.25
N GLU A 39 -9.32 -0.55 -0.55
CA GLU A 39 -10.62 -1.14 -0.87
C GLU A 39 -11.33 -1.69 0.38
N LEU A 40 -10.58 -2.35 1.27
CA LEU A 40 -11.10 -2.85 2.55
C LEU A 40 -11.61 -1.74 3.48
N HIS A 41 -11.01 -0.54 3.43
CA HIS A 41 -11.42 0.60 4.24
C HIS A 41 -12.71 1.27 3.73
N HIS A 42 -12.95 1.25 2.42
CA HIS A 42 -14.16 1.85 1.85
C HIS A 42 -15.43 1.03 2.18
N ASP A 43 -15.35 -0.31 2.23
CA ASP A 43 -16.51 -1.16 2.49
C ASP A 43 -17.07 -0.97 3.92
N LYS A 44 -16.21 -0.64 4.89
CA LYS A 44 -16.62 -0.35 6.27
C LYS A 44 -17.49 0.91 6.39
N LYS A 45 -17.32 1.91 5.52
CA LYS A 45 -18.17 3.12 5.53
C LYS A 45 -19.57 2.84 4.98
N LYS A 46 -19.71 1.99 3.96
CA LYS A 46 -21.04 1.63 3.42
C LYS A 46 -21.90 0.83 4.41
N LYS A 47 -21.29 -0.04 5.24
CA LYS A 47 -22.05 -0.83 6.22
C LYS A 47 -22.57 -0.04 7.42
N LYS A 48 -21.96 1.10 7.79
CA LYS A 48 -22.46 1.96 8.88
C LYS A 48 -23.64 2.85 8.47
N GLY A 49 -23.87 3.09 7.17
CA GLY A 49 -24.98 3.92 6.69
C GLY A 49 -26.32 3.20 6.54
N ARG A 50 -26.34 1.86 6.54
CA ARG A 50 -27.56 1.05 6.31
C ARG A 50 -28.11 0.42 7.60
N LYS A 51 -28.00 1.16 8.71
CA LYS A 51 -28.53 0.79 10.03
C LYS A 51 -29.31 1.95 10.65
N ARG A 52 -29.98 2.73 9.80
CA ARG A 52 -30.95 3.77 10.17
C ARG A 52 -32.32 3.37 9.61
#